data_AF-A0A5D3CEW9-F1
#
_entry.id   AF-A0A5D3CEW9-F1
#
_cell.length_a   1.000
_cell.length_b   1.000
_cell.length_c   1.000
_cell.angle_alpha   90.00
_cell.angle_beta   90.00
_cell.angle_gamma   90.00
#
_symmetry.space_group_name_H-M   'P 1'
#
loop_
_entity.id
_entity.type
_entity.pdbx_description
1 polymer ?
#
loop_
_entity_poly.entity_id
_entity_poly.type
_entity_poly.pdbx_seq_one_letter_code
_entity_poly.pdbx_strand_id
1 'polypeptide(L)' 'MILFLKTLDRRAWKAVVAGWKPPMIIIDGNSVPKSEVDWTDDEEQSSVEMLELLCYF' A
#
# COMPACT_ATOMS: atom_id res chain seq x y z
N MET A 1 -2.56 10.58 13.86
CA MET A 1 -3.78 9.76 13.83
C MET A 1 -3.39 8.29 13.62
N ILE A 2 -2.72 7.68 14.61
CA ILE A 2 -2.15 6.30 14.49
C ILE A 2 -3.01 5.25 15.23
N LEU A 3 -4.00 5.72 16.01
CA LEU A 3 -4.87 4.87 16.84
C LEU A 3 -5.93 4.09 16.04
N PHE A 4 -6.38 4.62 14.90
CA PHE A 4 -7.43 4.01 14.07
C PHE A 4 -6.99 2.69 13.42
N LEU A 5 -5.79 2.68 12.83
CA LEU A 5 -5.13 1.47 12.33
C LEU A 5 -4.97 0.37 13.40
N LYS A 6 -4.81 0.77 14.66
CA LYS A 6 -4.75 -0.15 15.82
C LYS A 6 -6.10 -0.78 16.18
N THR A 7 -7.20 -0.16 15.75
CA THR A 7 -8.58 -0.65 15.95
C THR A 7 -9.12 -1.44 14.77
N LEU A 8 -8.47 -1.39 13.60
CA LEU A 8 -8.82 -2.24 12.47
C LEU A 8 -8.60 -3.69 12.83
N ASP A 9 -9.71 -4.43 12.91
CA ASP A 9 -9.66 -5.87 13.11
C ASP A 9 -8.88 -6.52 11.96
N ARG A 10 -8.21 -7.64 12.23
CA ARG A 10 -7.39 -8.39 11.28
C ARG A 10 -8.09 -8.64 9.95
N ARG A 11 -9.43 -8.76 9.97
CA ARG A 11 -10.27 -8.94 8.78
C ARG A 11 -10.39 -7.68 7.93
N ALA A 12 -10.55 -6.51 8.56
CA ALA A 12 -10.57 -5.22 7.88
C ALA A 12 -9.20 -4.90 7.30
N TRP A 13 -8.13 -5.14 8.06
CA TRP A 13 -6.75 -5.01 7.57
C TRP A 13 -6.50 -5.90 6.34
N LYS A 14 -6.95 -7.16 6.36
CA LYS A 14 -6.86 -8.05 5.20
C LYS A 14 -7.63 -7.55 3.98
N ALA A 15 -8.80 -6.95 4.18
CA ALA A 15 -9.59 -6.40 3.07
C ALA A 15 -8.87 -5.21 2.42
N VAL A 16 -8.23 -4.36 3.22
CA VAL A 16 -7.45 -3.23 2.68
C VAL A 16 -6.20 -3.72 1.95
N VAL A 17 -5.44 -4.63 2.55
CA VAL A 17 -4.23 -5.22 1.92
C VAL A 17 -4.59 -5.99 0.64
N ALA A 18 -5.76 -6.65 0.58
CA ALA A 18 -6.20 -7.38 -0.60
C ALA A 18 -6.73 -6.48 -1.73
N GLY A 19 -7.24 -5.28 -1.42
CA GLY A 19 -7.68 -4.29 -2.40
C GLY A 19 -6.54 -3.44 -2.95
N TRP A 20 -5.41 -3.40 -2.25
CA TRP A 20 -4.21 -2.70 -2.69
C TRP A 20 -3.47 -3.50 -3.75
N LYS A 21 -3.08 -2.83 -4.83
CA LYS A 21 -2.19 -3.39 -5.84
C LYS A 21 -0.87 -2.63 -5.75
N PRO A 22 0.17 -3.21 -5.14
CA PRO A 22 1.46 -2.56 -5.07
C PRO A 22 2.01 -2.34 -6.49
N PRO A 23 2.76 -1.26 -6.72
CA PRO A 23 3.48 -1.08 -7.97
C PRO A 23 4.34 -2.32 -8.23
N MET A 24 4.18 -2.93 -9.41
CA MET A 24 4.85 -4.16 -9.80
C MET A 24 5.87 -3.85 -10.87
N ILE A 25 7.06 -4.39 -10.70
CA ILE A 25 8.12 -4.36 -11.71
C ILE A 25 8.33 -5.77 -12.26
N ILE A 26 8.67 -5.84 -13.53
CA ILE A 26 9.06 -7.11 -14.17
C ILE A 26 10.57 -7.20 -14.10
N ILE A 27 11.08 -8.05 -13.22
CA ILE A 27 12.50 -8.41 -13.17
C ILE A 27 12.62 -9.82 -13.73
N ASP A 28 13.41 -9.98 -14.79
CA ASP A 28 13.70 -11.28 -15.41
C ASP A 28 12.45 -12.12 -15.76
N GLY A 29 11.38 -11.45 -16.21
CA GLY A 29 10.11 -12.09 -16.57
C GLY A 29 9.22 -12.45 -15.37
N ASN A 30 9.66 -12.19 -14.14
CA ASN A 30 8.87 -12.37 -12.93
C ASN A 30 8.31 -11.02 -12.43
N SER A 31 7.02 -10.97 -12.13
CA SER A 31 6.39 -9.79 -11.53
C SER A 31 6.70 -9.75 -10.04
N VAL A 32 7.56 -8.82 -9.64
CA VAL A 32 7.97 -8.62 -8.25
C VAL A 32 7.41 -7.28 -7.75
N PRO A 33 6.91 -7.17 -6.52
CA PRO A 33 6.54 -5.88 -5.93
C PRO A 33 7.75 -4.95 -5.93
N LYS A 34 7.58 -3.72 -6.44
CA LYS A 34 8.61 -2.70 -6.50
C LYS A 34 8.99 -2.27 -5.08
N SER A 35 10.28 -2.16 -4.79
CA SER A 35 10.74 -1.67 -3.49
C SER A 35 10.46 -0.17 -3.36
N GLU A 36 10.13 0.30 -2.15
CA GLU A 36 9.81 1.71 -1.87
C GLU A 36 10.94 2.66 -2.33
N VAL A 37 12.20 2.22 -2.25
CA VAL A 37 13.36 3.02 -2.68
C VAL A 37 13.39 3.30 -4.19
N ASP A 38 12.69 2.48 -4.96
CA ASP A 38 12.62 2.56 -6.41
C ASP A 38 11.31 3.18 -6.90
N TRP A 39 10.43 3.61 -6.00
CA TRP A 39 9.15 4.20 -6.38
C TRP A 39 9.36 5.55 -7.06
N THR A 40 8.54 5.77 -8.09
CA THR A 40 8.51 7.06 -8.81
C THR A 40 7.60 8.01 -8.03
N ASP A 41 7.81 9.33 -8.10
CA ASP A 41 7.02 10.32 -7.34
C ASP A 41 5.49 10.12 -7.48
N ASP A 42 5.00 9.78 -8.68
CA ASP A 42 3.59 9.47 -8.92
C ASP A 42 3.10 8.21 -8.17
N GLU A 43 3.94 7.19 -8.05
CA GLU A 43 3.63 5.94 -7.34
C GLU A 43 3.69 6.15 -5.82
N GLU A 44 4.69 6.91 -5.34
CA GLU A 44 4.77 7.35 -3.94
C GLU A 44 3.52 8.14 -3.56
N GLN A 45 3.13 9.14 -4.36
CA GLN A 45 1.95 9.96 -4.09
C GLN A 45 0.68 9.10 -3.98
N SER A 46 0.49 8.13 -4.87
CA SER A 46 -0.66 7.21 -4.82
C SER A 46 -0.65 6.31 -3.58
N SER A 47 0.55 5.90 -3.13
CA SER A 47 0.70 5.10 -1.92
C SER A 47 0.54 5.96 -0.66
N VAL A 48 1.00 7.21 -0.69
CA VAL A 48 0.80 8.18 0.39
C VAL A 48 -0.68 8.55 0.50
N GLU A 49 -1.40 8.76 -0.60
CA GLU A 49 -2.85 8.96 -0.59
C GLU A 49 -3.58 7.73 -0.06
N MET A 50 -3.13 6.53 -0.40
CA MET A 50 -3.67 5.29 0.13
C MET A 50 -3.37 5.12 1.63
N LEU A 51 -2.17 5.50 2.07
CA LEU A 51 -1.77 5.58 3.48
C LEU A 51 -2.50 6.70 4.23
N GLU A 52 -2.85 7.80 3.58
CA GLU A 52 -3.68 8.88 4.13
C GLU A 52 -5.14 8.46 4.25
N LEU A 53 -5.71 7.77 3.25
CA LEU A 53 -7.03 7.15 3.32
C LEU A 53 -7.09 6.08 4.43
N LEU A 54 -6.00 5.33 4.61
CA LEU A 54 -5.77 4.44 5.76
C LEU A 54 -5.60 5.19 7.09
N CYS A 55 -5.28 6.48 7.07
CA CYS A 55 -5.19 7.35 8.24
C CYS A 55 -6.58 7.93 8.65
N TYR A 56 -7.53 7.95 7.71
CA TYR A 56 -8.93 8.35 7.90
C TYR A 56 -9.90 7.20 8.24
N PHE A 57 -9.44 5.94 8.23
CA PHE A 57 -10.22 4.72 8.54
C PHE A 57 -9.65 3.96 9.74
#